data_AF-A0A1H6JV70-F1
#
_entry.id   AF-A0A1H6JV70-F1
#
_cell.length_a   1.000
_cell.length_b   1.000
_cell.length_c   1.000
_cell.angle_alpha   90.00
_cell.angle_beta   90.00
_cell.angle_gamma   90.00
#
_symmetry.space_group_name_H-M   'P 1'
#
loop_
_entity.id
_entity.type
_entity.pdbx_description
1 polymer ?
#
loop_
_entity_poly.entity_id
_entity_poly.type
_entity_poly.pdbx_seq_one_letter_code
_entity_poly.pdbx_strand_id
1 'polypeptide(L)'
;MEETTAAFILKRAPGWKSAEYHQLSMKRTLNRFQEKDYDAYVVANTESEFGMAVGYHLYPEGLGQYGYDTDFKITPDVEPQALENVDDVDEPEEFCRRFFEVWKDELVNVITADQEASLFSTKEYAAYIGRYNPRVREKEAADALGISLGNYRGKVGRAKEKIEKARKTLDLDDTVGGIDSVDEWVGDSWSAPTSVIDRVNEDRLPVRARWGTERKPAHERSVEQLILDEVDDVG
;
A
#
# COMPACT_ATOMS: atom_id res chain seq x y z
N MET A 1 -10.96 -11.85 -1.15
CA MET A 1 -10.67 -11.64 0.29
C MET A 1 -11.85 -12.14 1.10
N GLU A 2 -11.64 -12.67 2.32
CA GLU A 2 -12.76 -13.00 3.23
C GLU A 2 -13.41 -11.74 3.80
N GLU A 3 -14.74 -11.73 3.96
CA GLU A 3 -15.52 -10.58 4.47
C GLU A 3 -14.97 -10.10 5.82
N THR A 4 -14.73 -11.00 6.77
CA THR A 4 -14.20 -10.68 8.10
C THR A 4 -12.85 -9.96 8.04
N THR A 5 -11.99 -10.34 7.09
CA THR A 5 -10.69 -9.67 6.90
C THR A 5 -10.88 -8.28 6.30
N ALA A 6 -11.78 -8.11 5.33
CA ALA A 6 -12.12 -6.82 4.77
C ALA A 6 -12.74 -5.88 5.82
N ALA A 7 -13.63 -6.41 6.66
CA ALA A 7 -14.26 -5.71 7.78
C ALA A 7 -13.23 -5.25 8.82
N PHE A 8 -12.27 -6.11 9.18
CA PHE A 8 -11.13 -5.75 10.03
C PHE A 8 -10.31 -4.61 9.42
N ILE A 9 -9.96 -4.73 8.13
CA ILE A 9 -9.21 -3.70 7.41
C ILE A 9 -9.98 -2.37 7.45
N LEU A 10 -11.25 -2.39 7.10
CA LEU A 10 -12.09 -1.19 7.05
C LEU A 10 -12.23 -0.51 8.42
N LYS A 11 -12.35 -1.31 9.50
CA LYS A 11 -12.43 -0.82 10.88
C LYS A 11 -11.14 -0.14 11.33
N ARG A 12 -9.99 -0.68 10.90
CA ARG A 12 -8.67 -0.32 11.43
C ARG A 12 -7.86 0.57 10.49
N ALA A 13 -8.28 0.74 9.25
CA ALA A 13 -7.68 1.66 8.31
C ALA A 13 -7.73 3.11 8.85
N PRO A 14 -6.78 3.97 8.43
CA PRO A 14 -6.89 5.40 8.64
C PRO A 14 -8.23 5.93 8.09
N GLY A 15 -8.81 6.93 8.74
CA GLY A 15 -10.15 7.44 8.39
C GLY A 15 -10.29 7.84 6.92
N TRP A 16 -9.27 8.46 6.34
CA TRP A 16 -9.24 8.83 4.92
C TRP A 16 -9.31 7.61 3.98
N LYS A 17 -8.59 6.52 4.32
CA LYS A 17 -8.58 5.30 3.50
C LYS A 17 -9.88 4.52 3.64
N SER A 18 -10.46 4.49 4.84
CA SER A 18 -11.79 3.93 5.09
C SER A 18 -12.86 4.68 4.28
N ALA A 19 -12.81 6.01 4.25
CA ALA A 19 -13.70 6.83 3.44
C ALA A 19 -13.50 6.61 1.92
N GLU A 20 -12.26 6.47 1.46
CA GLU A 20 -11.95 6.13 0.07
C GLU A 20 -12.59 4.78 -0.33
N TYR A 21 -12.44 3.74 0.48
CA TYR A 21 -13.06 2.44 0.22
C TYR A 21 -14.58 2.52 0.15
N HIS A 22 -15.19 3.28 1.06
CA HIS A 22 -16.62 3.52 1.07
C HIS A 22 -17.10 4.22 -0.21
N GLN A 23 -16.44 5.31 -0.60
CA GLN A 23 -16.81 6.08 -1.78
C GLN A 23 -16.62 5.29 -3.08
N LEU A 24 -15.50 4.58 -3.23
CA LEU A 24 -15.22 3.78 -4.41
C LEU A 24 -16.18 2.61 -4.55
N SER A 25 -16.46 1.90 -3.46
CA SER A 25 -17.39 0.77 -3.48
C SER A 25 -18.79 1.25 -3.83
N MET A 26 -19.23 2.35 -3.24
CA MET A 26 -20.53 2.93 -3.54
C MET A 26 -20.65 3.34 -5.01
N LYS A 27 -19.65 4.03 -5.55
CA LYS A 27 -19.60 4.40 -6.96
C LYS A 27 -19.73 3.17 -7.87
N ARG A 28 -19.05 2.06 -7.53
CA ARG A 28 -19.14 0.81 -8.29
C ARG A 28 -20.54 0.18 -8.20
N THR A 29 -21.17 0.20 -7.02
CA THR A 29 -22.55 -0.25 -6.83
C THR A 29 -23.51 0.53 -7.72
N LEU A 30 -23.45 1.86 -7.66
CA LEU A 30 -24.32 2.74 -8.45
C LEU A 30 -24.11 2.53 -9.95
N ASN A 31 -22.86 2.43 -10.42
CA ASN A 31 -22.58 2.13 -11.83
C ASN A 31 -23.16 0.76 -12.25
N ARG A 32 -23.03 -0.27 -11.40
CA ARG A 32 -23.56 -1.60 -11.68
C ARG A 32 -25.10 -1.58 -11.78
N PHE A 33 -25.76 -0.80 -10.93
CA PHE A 33 -27.21 -0.60 -11.00
C PHE A 33 -27.55 0.16 -12.28
N GLN A 34 -26.84 1.26 -12.59
CA GLN A 34 -27.07 2.03 -13.82
C GLN A 34 -26.99 1.15 -15.09
N GLU A 35 -26.05 0.19 -15.13
CA GLU A 35 -25.86 -0.71 -16.27
C GLU A 35 -26.86 -1.87 -16.33
N LYS A 36 -27.32 -2.39 -15.19
CA LYS A 36 -28.04 -3.67 -15.12
C LYS A 36 -29.48 -3.55 -14.61
N ASP A 37 -29.80 -2.46 -13.93
CA ASP A 37 -31.07 -2.21 -13.26
C ASP A 37 -31.25 -0.68 -13.09
N TYR A 38 -31.54 -0.01 -14.21
CA TYR A 38 -31.57 1.46 -14.27
C TYR A 38 -32.63 2.06 -13.34
N ASP A 39 -33.77 1.41 -13.18
CA ASP A 39 -34.84 1.86 -12.28
C ASP A 39 -34.34 1.82 -10.82
N ALA A 40 -33.63 0.75 -10.43
CA ALA A 40 -33.00 0.68 -9.12
C ALA A 40 -31.90 1.74 -8.92
N TYR A 41 -31.20 2.13 -9.98
CA TYR A 41 -30.26 3.25 -9.94
C TYR A 41 -30.97 4.60 -9.73
N VAL A 42 -32.09 4.84 -10.41
CA VAL A 42 -32.91 6.05 -10.22
C VAL A 42 -33.40 6.13 -8.78
N VAL A 43 -33.94 5.04 -8.23
CA VAL A 43 -34.35 4.96 -6.82
C VAL A 43 -33.19 5.28 -5.87
N ALA A 44 -32.01 4.69 -6.09
CA ALA A 44 -30.85 4.91 -5.23
C ALA A 44 -30.28 6.35 -5.31
N ASN A 45 -30.46 7.04 -6.43
CA ASN A 45 -29.80 8.32 -6.73
C ASN A 45 -30.72 9.55 -6.57
N THR A 46 -32.05 9.41 -6.69
CA THR A 46 -32.98 10.54 -6.81
C THR A 46 -33.39 11.18 -5.48
N GLU A 47 -33.52 10.41 -4.39
CA GLU A 47 -33.96 10.93 -3.06
C GLU A 47 -32.79 11.33 -2.14
N SER A 48 -31.66 11.68 -2.73
CA SER A 48 -30.45 12.06 -2.01
C SER A 48 -30.40 13.57 -1.73
N GLU A 49 -31.36 14.13 -0.97
CA GLU A 49 -31.13 15.47 -0.36
C GLU A 49 -29.95 15.45 0.63
N PHE A 50 -29.50 14.26 1.07
CA PHE A 50 -28.43 14.07 2.05
C PHE A 50 -27.17 13.35 1.52
N GLY A 51 -27.08 13.02 0.22
CA GLY A 51 -25.97 12.20 -0.28
C GLY A 51 -26.14 10.73 0.13
N MET A 52 -27.21 10.06 -0.31
CA MET A 52 -27.64 8.70 0.09
C MET A 52 -27.67 8.41 1.62
N ALA A 53 -28.82 8.00 2.14
CA ALA A 53 -28.99 7.55 3.54
C ALA A 53 -28.36 6.18 3.87
N VAL A 54 -27.38 5.71 3.09
CA VAL A 54 -26.83 4.34 3.19
C VAL A 54 -25.62 4.35 4.12
N GLY A 55 -25.83 3.90 5.35
CA GLY A 55 -24.78 3.67 6.33
C GLY A 55 -24.33 2.21 6.36
N TYR A 56 -23.22 1.95 7.05
CA TYR A 56 -22.85 0.60 7.45
C TYR A 56 -22.29 0.66 8.87
N HIS A 57 -22.59 -0.39 9.63
CA HIS A 57 -22.02 -0.60 10.94
C HIS A 57 -21.06 -1.78 10.91
N LEU A 58 -19.97 -1.62 11.64
CA LEU A 58 -19.01 -2.69 11.88
C LEU A 58 -19.14 -3.17 13.31
N TYR A 59 -19.79 -4.32 13.47
CA TYR A 59 -19.98 -4.97 14.76
C TYR A 59 -18.97 -6.08 14.97
N PRO A 60 -18.52 -6.29 16.21
CA PRO A 60 -17.83 -7.51 16.55
C PRO A 60 -18.80 -8.70 16.56
N GLU A 61 -18.41 -9.84 15.98
CA GLU A 61 -19.21 -11.07 15.93
C GLU A 61 -18.83 -12.10 16.99
N GLY A 62 -17.73 -11.89 17.72
CA GLY A 62 -17.31 -12.85 18.74
C GLY A 62 -16.04 -12.47 19.50
N LEU A 63 -15.89 -13.15 20.64
CA LEU A 63 -14.66 -13.12 21.43
C LEU A 63 -13.63 -14.05 20.79
N GLY A 64 -12.45 -13.51 20.50
CA GLY A 64 -11.31 -14.25 19.99
C GLY A 64 -10.69 -15.16 21.06
N GLN A 65 -9.68 -15.94 20.66
CA GLN A 65 -8.97 -16.87 21.56
C GLN A 65 -8.40 -16.21 22.83
N TYR A 66 -8.14 -14.90 22.83
CA TYR A 66 -7.67 -14.16 24.01
C TYR A 66 -8.74 -13.30 24.68
N GLY A 67 -10.03 -13.48 24.35
CA GLY A 67 -11.15 -12.85 25.03
C GLY A 67 -11.42 -11.39 24.64
N TYR A 68 -11.02 -10.98 23.43
CA TYR A 68 -11.32 -9.65 22.86
C TYR A 68 -12.32 -9.77 21.71
N ASP A 69 -13.11 -8.72 21.51
CA ASP A 69 -13.96 -8.53 20.33
C ASP A 69 -13.08 -8.43 19.08
N THR A 70 -13.13 -9.43 18.20
CA THR A 70 -12.08 -9.59 17.17
C THR A 70 -12.59 -9.93 15.77
N ASP A 71 -13.66 -10.71 15.63
CA ASP A 71 -14.29 -10.92 14.33
C ASP A 71 -15.18 -9.73 14.00
N PHE A 72 -15.06 -9.16 12.79
CA PHE A 72 -15.86 -8.02 12.35
C PHE A 72 -16.85 -8.45 11.27
N LYS A 73 -18.10 -8.00 11.39
CA LYS A 73 -19.09 -8.05 10.31
C LYS A 73 -19.26 -6.71 9.65
N ILE A 74 -19.50 -6.71 8.34
CA ILE A 74 -20.12 -5.55 7.67
C ILE A 74 -21.62 -5.75 7.71
N THR A 75 -22.30 -4.93 8.53
CA THR A 75 -23.77 -4.88 8.56
C THR A 75 -24.22 -3.55 7.97
N PRO A 76 -24.75 -3.54 6.75
CA PRO A 76 -25.33 -2.33 6.17
C PRO A 76 -26.57 -1.87 6.95
N ASP A 77 -26.84 -0.57 7.00
CA ASP A 77 -27.96 0.02 7.73
C ASP A 77 -28.62 1.15 6.91
N VAL A 78 -29.93 1.02 6.71
CA VAL A 78 -30.83 1.96 6.03
C VAL A 78 -32.18 1.78 6.69
N GLU A 79 -32.87 2.88 6.93
CA GLU A 79 -34.24 2.87 7.41
C GLU A 79 -35.18 2.62 6.22
N PRO A 80 -35.86 1.45 6.12
CA PRO A 80 -36.76 1.16 5.00
C PRO A 80 -37.89 2.19 4.83
N GLN A 81 -38.25 2.85 5.94
CA GLN A 81 -39.20 3.97 6.02
C GLN A 81 -38.81 5.14 5.09
N ALA A 82 -37.51 5.31 4.80
CA ALA A 82 -37.04 6.31 3.86
C ALA A 82 -37.47 6.04 2.40
N LEU A 83 -37.87 4.80 2.09
CA LEU A 83 -38.27 4.36 0.76
C LEU A 83 -39.79 4.15 0.61
N GLU A 84 -40.57 4.30 1.68
CA GLU A 84 -42.03 4.08 1.66
C GLU A 84 -42.81 5.04 0.73
N ASN A 85 -42.22 6.19 0.40
CA ASN A 85 -42.83 7.20 -0.49
C ASN A 85 -42.30 7.14 -1.93
N VAL A 86 -41.51 6.12 -2.29
CA VAL A 86 -40.97 5.97 -3.65
C VAL A 86 -41.96 5.12 -4.45
N ASP A 87 -42.69 5.77 -5.37
CA ASP A 87 -43.75 5.14 -6.19
C ASP A 87 -43.29 3.90 -6.98
N ASP A 88 -41.98 3.77 -7.23
CA ASP A 88 -41.37 2.67 -8.00
C ASP A 88 -40.80 1.53 -7.13
N VAL A 89 -41.07 1.51 -5.82
CA VAL A 89 -40.54 0.49 -4.89
C VAL A 89 -41.67 -0.24 -4.16
N ASP A 90 -42.18 -1.30 -4.78
CA ASP A 90 -43.20 -2.17 -4.18
C ASP A 90 -42.69 -2.95 -2.94
N GLU A 91 -41.38 -3.23 -2.87
CA GLU A 91 -40.74 -3.96 -1.77
C GLU A 91 -39.46 -3.27 -1.25
N PRO A 92 -39.59 -2.21 -0.42
CA PRO A 92 -38.47 -1.42 0.09
C PRO A 92 -37.38 -2.22 0.81
N GLU A 93 -37.79 -3.21 1.62
CA GLU A 93 -36.85 -4.06 2.35
C GLU A 93 -35.99 -4.93 1.41
N GLU A 94 -36.62 -5.48 0.36
CA GLU A 94 -35.92 -6.30 -0.62
C GLU A 94 -34.96 -5.48 -1.47
N PHE A 95 -35.38 -4.27 -1.86
CA PHE A 95 -34.51 -3.31 -2.54
C PHE A 95 -33.27 -3.00 -1.71
N CYS A 96 -33.46 -2.61 -0.43
CA CYS A 96 -32.37 -2.32 0.50
C CYS A 96 -31.44 -3.52 0.62
N ARG A 97 -31.98 -4.71 0.91
CA ARG A 97 -31.20 -5.95 1.06
C ARG A 97 -30.35 -6.24 -0.18
N ARG A 98 -30.93 -6.12 -1.37
CA ARG A 98 -30.23 -6.36 -2.65
C ARG A 98 -29.14 -5.32 -2.90
N PHE A 99 -29.44 -4.03 -2.69
CA PHE A 99 -28.46 -2.94 -2.82
C PHE A 99 -27.26 -3.16 -1.89
N PHE A 100 -27.54 -3.56 -0.66
CA PHE A 100 -26.54 -3.81 0.36
C PHE A 100 -25.63 -5.00 0.09
N GLU A 101 -26.17 -6.12 -0.37
CA GLU A 101 -25.35 -7.27 -0.74
C GLU A 101 -24.38 -6.89 -1.87
N VAL A 102 -24.86 -6.18 -2.89
CA VAL A 102 -24.00 -5.70 -3.98
C VAL A 102 -22.96 -4.70 -3.46
N TRP A 103 -23.34 -3.78 -2.59
CA TRP A 103 -22.40 -2.79 -2.07
C TRP A 103 -21.34 -3.40 -1.15
N LYS A 104 -21.72 -4.33 -0.29
CA LYS A 104 -20.80 -5.11 0.55
C LYS A 104 -19.79 -5.87 -0.33
N ASP A 105 -20.26 -6.52 -1.38
CA ASP A 105 -19.39 -7.19 -2.36
C ASP A 105 -18.41 -6.20 -3.01
N GLU A 106 -18.90 -5.04 -3.46
CA GLU A 106 -18.05 -4.01 -4.04
C GLU A 106 -17.04 -3.43 -3.02
N LEU A 107 -17.41 -3.35 -1.74
CA LEU A 107 -16.52 -2.91 -0.68
C LEU A 107 -15.38 -3.92 -0.46
N VAL A 108 -15.70 -5.21 -0.41
CA VAL A 108 -14.70 -6.29 -0.35
C VAL A 108 -13.81 -6.25 -1.61
N ASN A 109 -14.39 -6.02 -2.78
CA ASN A 109 -13.65 -5.95 -4.05
C ASN A 109 -12.71 -4.75 -4.12
N VAL A 110 -13.10 -3.58 -3.62
CA VAL A 110 -12.25 -2.39 -3.58
C VAL A 110 -11.04 -2.62 -2.66
N ILE A 111 -11.26 -3.17 -1.46
CA ILE A 111 -10.17 -3.50 -0.54
C ILE A 111 -9.27 -4.60 -1.12
N THR A 112 -9.86 -5.58 -1.80
CA THR A 112 -9.11 -6.62 -2.51
C THR A 112 -8.24 -6.02 -3.59
N ALA A 113 -8.76 -5.12 -4.42
CA ALA A 113 -8.00 -4.45 -5.47
C ALA A 113 -6.85 -3.60 -4.92
N ASP A 114 -7.07 -2.86 -3.83
CA ASP A 114 -5.99 -2.10 -3.17
C ASP A 114 -4.91 -3.02 -2.58
N GLN A 115 -5.32 -4.16 -2.03
CA GLN A 115 -4.40 -5.20 -1.58
C GLN A 115 -3.64 -5.84 -2.74
N GLU A 116 -4.29 -6.15 -3.86
CA GLU A 116 -3.67 -6.76 -5.05
C GLU A 116 -2.72 -5.81 -5.77
N ALA A 117 -2.95 -4.49 -5.67
CA ALA A 117 -1.99 -3.48 -6.10
C ALA A 117 -0.72 -3.44 -5.23
N SER A 118 -0.73 -4.10 -4.07
CA SER A 118 0.43 -4.27 -3.20
C SER A 118 1.11 -5.63 -3.41
N LEU A 119 2.32 -5.78 -2.89
CA LEU A 119 3.03 -7.07 -2.87
C LEU A 119 2.61 -7.97 -1.69
N PHE A 120 1.59 -7.59 -0.92
CA PHE A 120 1.21 -8.29 0.31
C PHE A 120 0.17 -9.37 0.05
N SER A 121 0.26 -10.50 0.75
CA SER A 121 -0.91 -11.39 0.86
C SER A 121 -2.02 -10.70 1.67
N THR A 122 -3.26 -11.14 1.51
CA THR A 122 -4.42 -10.59 2.24
C THR A 122 -4.19 -10.41 3.74
N LYS A 123 -3.69 -11.44 4.45
CA LYS A 123 -3.41 -11.33 5.89
C LYS A 123 -2.16 -10.49 6.21
N GLU A 124 -1.20 -10.36 5.29
CA GLU A 124 -0.06 -9.44 5.46
C GLU A 124 -0.51 -7.99 5.34
N TYR A 125 -1.38 -7.71 4.37
CA TYR A 125 -1.98 -6.39 4.17
C TYR A 125 -2.82 -5.96 5.39
N ALA A 126 -3.67 -6.86 5.89
CA ALA A 126 -4.43 -6.62 7.11
C ALA A 126 -3.53 -6.41 8.33
N ALA A 127 -2.50 -7.25 8.52
CA ALA A 127 -1.54 -7.09 9.61
C ALA A 127 -0.74 -5.78 9.50
N TYR A 128 -0.42 -5.36 8.27
CA TYR A 128 0.23 -4.08 8.02
C TYR A 128 -0.66 -2.91 8.45
N ILE A 129 -1.93 -2.87 8.04
CA ILE A 129 -2.88 -1.84 8.49
C ILE A 129 -3.04 -1.84 10.01
N GLY A 130 -3.28 -3.02 10.61
CA GLY A 130 -3.45 -3.16 12.05
C GLY A 130 -2.25 -2.67 12.85
N ARG A 131 -1.03 -2.88 12.34
CA ARG A 131 0.24 -2.44 12.96
C ARG A 131 0.36 -0.93 13.13
N TYR A 132 -0.18 -0.15 12.18
CA TYR A 132 -0.11 1.32 12.19
C TYR A 132 -1.26 1.97 12.93
N ASN A 133 -2.31 1.21 13.28
CA ASN A 133 -3.39 1.74 14.09
C ASN A 133 -2.98 1.78 15.58
N PRO A 134 -2.82 2.96 16.20
CA PRO A 134 -2.33 3.07 17.57
C PRO A 134 -3.32 2.54 18.62
N ARG A 135 -4.58 2.28 18.23
CA ARG A 135 -5.63 1.78 19.12
C ARG A 135 -5.73 0.26 19.14
N VAL A 136 -4.94 -0.44 18.32
CA VAL A 136 -5.03 -1.90 18.17
C VAL A 136 -3.84 -2.57 18.84
N ARG A 137 -4.11 -3.49 19.76
CA ARG A 137 -3.05 -4.31 20.37
C ARG A 137 -2.71 -5.47 19.43
N GLU A 138 -1.43 -5.87 19.39
CA GLU A 138 -1.00 -6.98 18.51
C GLU A 138 -1.77 -8.29 18.77
N LYS A 139 -2.15 -8.55 20.02
CA LYS A 139 -2.96 -9.72 20.39
C LYS A 139 -4.36 -9.67 19.79
N GLU A 140 -5.02 -8.53 19.89
CA GLU A 140 -6.35 -8.28 19.32
C GLU A 140 -6.31 -8.40 17.79
N ALA A 141 -5.27 -7.85 17.13
CA ALA A 141 -5.10 -7.98 15.70
C ALA A 141 -4.81 -9.42 15.25
N ALA A 142 -4.02 -10.17 16.03
CA ALA A 142 -3.72 -11.57 15.72
C ALA A 142 -4.99 -12.43 15.79
N ASP A 143 -5.81 -12.21 16.81
CA ASP A 143 -7.09 -12.90 17.01
C ASP A 143 -8.08 -12.57 15.90
N ALA A 144 -8.22 -11.28 15.56
CA ALA A 144 -9.12 -10.81 14.49
C ALA A 144 -8.77 -11.38 13.11
N LEU A 145 -7.52 -11.85 12.94
CA LEU A 145 -7.05 -12.48 11.71
C LEU A 145 -7.04 -14.02 11.81
N GLY A 146 -7.48 -14.58 12.93
CA GLY A 146 -7.48 -16.02 13.19
C GLY A 146 -6.08 -16.63 13.14
N ILE A 147 -5.06 -15.94 13.66
CA ILE A 147 -3.67 -16.40 13.64
C ILE A 147 -3.00 -16.24 15.01
N SER A 148 -1.93 -16.99 15.26
CA SER A 148 -1.13 -16.80 16.47
C SER A 148 -0.42 -15.44 16.49
N LEU A 149 -0.15 -14.91 17.68
CA LEU A 149 0.62 -13.66 17.84
C LEU A 149 2.00 -13.72 17.16
N GLY A 150 2.66 -14.88 17.19
CA GLY A 150 3.92 -15.11 16.48
C GLY A 150 3.77 -14.98 14.96
N ASN A 151 2.72 -15.58 14.40
CA ASN A 151 2.41 -15.48 12.97
C ASN A 151 2.04 -14.05 12.56
N TYR A 152 1.31 -13.32 13.41
CA TYR A 152 1.02 -11.90 13.20
C TYR A 152 2.30 -11.07 13.09
N ARG A 153 3.20 -11.20 14.08
CA ARG A 153 4.50 -10.51 14.05
C ARG A 153 5.34 -10.89 12.83
N GLY A 154 5.33 -12.16 12.43
CA GLY A 154 5.98 -12.63 11.22
C GLY A 154 5.40 -11.99 9.94
N LYS A 155 4.08 -11.84 9.85
CA LYS A 155 3.43 -11.14 8.73
C LYS A 155 3.79 -9.66 8.69
N VAL A 156 3.81 -8.98 9.83
CA VAL A 156 4.30 -7.59 9.94
C VAL A 156 5.76 -7.49 9.49
N GLY A 157 6.62 -8.40 9.93
CA GLY A 157 8.05 -8.43 9.55
C GLY A 157 8.24 -8.56 8.04
N ARG A 158 7.54 -9.50 7.40
CA ARG A 158 7.57 -9.67 5.93
C ARG A 158 7.04 -8.46 5.17
N ALA A 159 5.97 -7.83 5.66
CA ALA A 159 5.44 -6.61 5.04
C ALA A 159 6.47 -5.46 5.10
N LYS A 160 7.18 -5.30 6.24
CA LYS A 160 8.27 -4.32 6.38
C LYS A 160 9.42 -4.58 5.42
N GLU A 161 9.87 -5.83 5.33
CA GLU A 161 10.95 -6.23 4.43
C GLU A 161 10.59 -5.94 2.97
N LYS A 162 9.36 -6.24 2.55
CA LYS A 162 8.86 -5.93 1.20
C LYS A 162 8.86 -4.42 0.92
N ILE A 163 8.47 -3.59 1.89
CA ILE A 163 8.52 -2.12 1.74
C ILE A 163 9.96 -1.63 1.64
N GLU A 164 10.86 -2.13 2.49
CA GLU A 164 12.27 -1.75 2.44
C GLU A 164 12.90 -2.11 1.10
N LYS A 165 12.61 -3.32 0.60
CA LYS A 165 13.03 -3.77 -0.73
C LYS A 165 12.48 -2.86 -1.83
N ALA A 166 11.18 -2.57 -1.81
CA ALA A 166 10.57 -1.67 -2.80
C ALA A 166 11.20 -0.28 -2.79
N ARG A 167 11.51 0.27 -1.61
CA ARG A 167 12.21 1.56 -1.50
C ARG A 167 13.63 1.52 -2.08
N LYS A 168 14.39 0.47 -1.77
CA LYS A 168 15.74 0.27 -2.34
C LYS A 168 15.70 0.08 -3.85
N THR A 169 14.66 -0.58 -4.37
CA THR A 169 14.46 -0.73 -5.82
C THR A 169 14.13 0.60 -6.48
N LEU A 170 13.29 1.44 -5.87
CA LEU A 170 13.01 2.78 -6.38
C LEU A 170 14.26 3.67 -6.35
N ASP A 171 15.04 3.63 -5.26
CA ASP A 171 16.30 4.36 -5.14
C ASP A 171 17.32 3.92 -6.22
N LEU A 172 17.38 2.62 -6.51
CA LEU A 172 18.18 2.09 -7.60
C LEU A 172 17.66 2.54 -8.97
N ASP A 173 16.35 2.50 -9.18
CA ASP A 173 15.72 2.93 -10.44
C ASP A 173 15.92 4.42 -10.70
N ASP A 174 15.79 5.26 -9.67
CA ASP A 174 16.11 6.69 -9.75
C ASP A 174 17.60 6.91 -10.08
N THR A 175 18.49 6.11 -9.47
CA THR A 175 19.94 6.20 -9.71
C THR A 175 20.32 5.78 -11.13
N VAL A 176 19.74 4.68 -11.63
CA VAL A 176 20.07 4.11 -12.94
C VAL A 176 19.31 4.81 -14.06
N GLY A 177 18.02 5.06 -13.85
CA GLY A 177 17.11 5.73 -14.77
C GLY A 177 17.35 7.25 -14.86
N GLY A 178 18.01 7.85 -13.87
CA GLY A 178 18.50 9.23 -13.92
C GLY A 178 19.76 9.42 -14.78
N ILE A 179 20.25 8.36 -15.42
CA ILE A 179 21.35 8.44 -16.38
C ILE A 179 20.79 8.67 -17.78
N ASP A 180 20.89 9.92 -18.25
CA ASP A 180 20.20 10.38 -19.46
C ASP A 180 21.15 10.53 -20.67
N SER A 181 22.44 10.27 -20.48
CA SER A 181 23.45 10.40 -21.54
C SER A 181 24.41 9.22 -21.60
N VAL A 182 24.95 8.98 -22.81
CA VAL A 182 26.01 7.99 -23.03
C VAL A 182 27.23 8.31 -22.17
N ASP A 183 27.56 9.59 -21.98
CA ASP A 183 28.71 10.01 -21.18
C ASP A 183 28.52 9.71 -19.68
N GLU A 184 27.33 9.93 -19.12
CA GLU A 184 27.00 9.54 -17.74
C GLU A 184 26.94 8.01 -17.56
N TRP A 185 26.51 7.28 -18.60
CA TRP A 185 26.42 5.81 -18.59
C TRP A 185 27.78 5.13 -18.67
N VAL A 186 28.68 5.65 -19.52
CA VAL A 186 30.08 5.22 -19.58
C VAL A 186 30.79 5.60 -18.29
N GLY A 187 30.39 6.75 -17.72
CA GLY A 187 30.81 7.21 -16.42
C GLY A 187 32.32 7.40 -16.32
N ASP A 188 32.70 7.76 -15.11
CA ASP A 188 34.07 8.04 -14.75
C ASP A 188 34.52 7.00 -13.70
N SER A 189 35.01 5.83 -14.13
CA SER A 189 35.32 4.70 -13.22
C SER A 189 36.80 4.63 -12.77
N TRP A 190 37.05 4.58 -11.45
CA TRP A 190 38.27 3.98 -10.86
C TRP A 190 37.82 2.82 -10.00
N SER A 191 38.53 1.70 -10.12
CA SER A 191 38.50 0.62 -9.15
C SER A 191 39.70 0.77 -8.23
N ALA A 192 39.48 0.73 -6.91
CA ALA A 192 40.58 0.59 -5.97
C ALA A 192 41.41 -0.67 -6.32
N PRO A 193 42.75 -0.66 -6.17
CA PRO A 193 43.55 -1.87 -6.31
C PRO A 193 43.02 -2.96 -5.37
N THR A 194 43.08 -4.23 -5.77
CA THR A 194 42.60 -5.36 -4.94
C THR A 194 43.22 -5.36 -3.54
N SER A 195 44.48 -4.91 -3.43
CA SER A 195 45.21 -4.76 -2.17
C SER A 195 44.62 -3.73 -1.20
N VAL A 196 43.88 -2.74 -1.70
CA VAL A 196 43.17 -1.73 -0.92
C VAL A 196 41.79 -2.27 -0.54
N ILE A 197 41.08 -2.91 -1.49
CA ILE A 197 39.72 -3.47 -1.27
C ILE A 197 39.67 -4.42 -0.07
N ASP A 198 40.68 -5.30 0.08
CA ASP A 198 40.72 -6.27 1.18
C ASP A 198 40.99 -5.65 2.57
N ARG A 199 41.38 -4.37 2.65
CA ARG A 199 41.95 -3.75 3.86
C ARG A 199 41.16 -2.55 4.38
N VAL A 200 40.23 -2.01 3.60
CA VAL A 200 39.35 -0.91 4.03
C VAL A 200 37.90 -1.38 4.05
N ASN A 201 37.12 -0.89 5.00
CA ASN A 201 35.69 -1.15 5.05
C ASN A 201 35.01 -0.63 3.77
N GLU A 202 33.96 -1.32 3.34
CA GLU A 202 33.22 -1.06 2.09
C GLU A 202 32.73 0.39 1.97
N ASP A 203 32.36 1.02 3.08
CA ASP A 203 31.89 2.41 3.18
C ASP A 203 32.99 3.47 2.96
N ARG A 204 34.26 3.04 2.87
CA ARG A 204 35.45 3.89 2.72
C ARG A 204 36.21 3.65 1.42
N LEU A 205 35.71 2.79 0.54
CA LEU A 205 36.32 2.58 -0.76
C LEU A 205 36.21 3.88 -1.58
N PRO A 206 37.32 4.37 -2.17
CA PRO A 206 37.29 5.59 -2.97
C PRO A 206 36.44 5.38 -4.23
N VAL A 207 35.53 6.32 -4.49
CA VAL A 207 34.71 6.36 -5.71
C VAL A 207 35.04 7.65 -6.47
N ARG A 208 35.88 7.61 -7.52
CA ARG A 208 35.98 8.70 -8.54
C ARG A 208 36.95 8.42 -9.70
N ALA A 209 36.53 8.66 -10.96
CA ALA A 209 37.38 9.12 -12.08
C ALA A 209 36.95 10.45 -12.68
N ARG A 210 37.67 10.86 -13.74
CA ARG A 210 37.20 11.66 -14.88
C ARG A 210 37.63 11.02 -16.20
N TRP A 211 36.75 11.00 -17.19
CA TRP A 211 36.97 10.78 -18.62
C TRP A 211 36.37 11.95 -19.40
N GLY A 212 36.91 13.14 -19.13
CA GLY A 212 36.74 14.33 -19.96
C GLY A 212 38.03 14.58 -20.74
N THR A 213 37.90 14.61 -22.06
CA THR A 213 38.93 14.85 -23.07
C THR A 213 39.72 16.14 -22.84
N GLU A 214 40.93 16.02 -22.30
CA GLU A 214 42.14 16.80 -22.65
C GLU A 214 43.28 16.38 -21.71
N ARG A 215 43.85 15.18 -21.90
CA ARG A 215 45.19 14.95 -21.37
C ARG A 215 46.16 15.63 -22.33
N LYS A 216 46.78 16.73 -21.89
CA LYS A 216 48.05 17.16 -22.48
C LYS A 216 48.99 15.95 -22.53
N PRO A 217 49.55 15.63 -23.71
CA PRO A 217 50.36 14.44 -23.88
C PRO A 217 51.58 14.47 -22.94
N ALA A 218 52.07 13.30 -22.53
CA ALA A 218 53.03 13.15 -21.43
C ALA A 218 54.33 13.97 -21.59
N HIS A 219 54.66 14.39 -22.81
CA HIS A 219 55.82 15.22 -23.11
C HIS A 219 55.62 16.72 -22.82
N GLU A 220 54.40 17.17 -22.50
CA GLU A 220 54.08 18.56 -22.13
C GLU A 220 53.96 18.77 -20.61
N ARG A 221 54.26 17.75 -19.81
CA ARG A 221 54.14 17.77 -18.33
C ARG A 221 55.51 17.84 -17.69
N SER A 222 55.64 18.62 -16.61
CA SER A 222 56.89 18.60 -15.83
C SER A 222 56.95 17.35 -14.94
N VAL A 223 58.18 16.89 -14.66
CA VAL A 223 58.43 15.72 -13.82
C VAL A 223 57.85 15.91 -12.40
N GLU A 224 57.79 17.14 -11.90
CA GLU A 224 57.23 17.47 -10.58
C GLU A 224 55.71 17.22 -10.49
N GLN A 225 54.97 17.34 -11.60
CA GLN A 225 53.53 17.08 -11.63
C GLN A 225 53.19 15.58 -11.68
N LEU A 226 54.14 14.73 -12.07
CA LEU A 226 53.95 13.27 -12.09
C LEU A 226 54.20 12.64 -10.72
N ILE A 227 54.85 13.36 -9.80
CA ILE A 227 55.30 12.83 -8.50
C ILE A 227 54.30 13.15 -7.38
N LEU A 228 53.50 14.23 -7.47
CA LEU A 228 52.60 14.65 -6.39
C LEU A 228 51.29 13.85 -6.30
N ASP A 229 50.87 13.17 -7.37
CA ASP A 229 49.66 12.33 -7.35
C ASP A 229 49.89 10.93 -6.72
N GLU A 230 51.13 10.57 -6.37
CA GLU A 230 51.46 9.31 -5.67
C GLU A 230 51.69 9.47 -4.16
N VAL A 231 51.64 10.69 -3.59
CA VAL A 231 52.21 10.98 -2.25
C VAL A 231 51.24 11.56 -1.21
N ASP A 232 49.99 11.92 -1.53
CA ASP A 232 48.97 12.05 -0.47
C ASP A 232 48.47 10.65 0.02
N ASP A 233 49.06 9.58 -0.51
CA ASP A 233 48.91 8.20 -0.05
C ASP A 233 50.28 7.63 0.38
N VAL A 234 50.96 8.33 1.31
CA VAL A 234 51.52 7.86 2.61
C VAL A 234 52.38 9.02 3.15
N GLY A 235 51.77 9.90 3.94
CA GLY A 235 52.46 10.98 4.67
C GLY A 235 51.58 12.09 5.17
#